data_AF-A0A853R7S2-F1
#
_entry.id   AF-A0A853R7S2-F1
#
_cell.length_a   1.000
_cell.length_b   1.000
_cell.length_c   1.000
_cell.angle_alpha   90.00
_cell.angle_beta   90.00
_cell.angle_gamma   90.00
#
_symmetry.space_group_name_H-M   'P 1'
#
loop_
_entity.id
_entity.type
_entity.pdbx_description
1 polymer ?
#
loop_
_entity_poly.entity_id
_entity_poly.type
_entity_poly.pdbx_seq_one_letter_code
_entity_poly.pdbx_strand_id
1 'polypeptide(L)'
;MKFISTILGFIFCFSAGVFWQKWQLLESGAVELTKPLTLQSSPDAIGELPKGTILYPYVSTGSIETFVVFVNTKNLDLMQFHNFEQRLTVTPIDGYSE
;
A
#
# COMPACT_ATOMS: atom_id res chain seq x y z
N MET A 1 -27.80 -30.38 12.81
CA MET A 1 -27.60 -29.10 13.55
C MET A 1 -26.14 -28.83 13.89
N LYS A 2 -25.43 -29.70 14.64
CA LYS A 2 -24.02 -29.46 15.02
C LYS A 2 -23.07 -29.23 13.82
N PHE A 3 -23.17 -30.05 12.77
CA PHE A 3 -22.33 -29.88 11.57
C PHE A 3 -22.55 -28.55 10.84
N ILE A 4 -23.80 -28.09 10.78
CA ILE A 4 -24.16 -26.84 10.11
C ILE A 4 -23.58 -25.64 10.89
N SER A 5 -23.63 -25.66 12.23
CA SER A 5 -23.04 -24.58 13.03
C SER A 5 -21.51 -24.54 12.92
N THR A 6 -20.85 -25.71 12.83
CA THR A 6 -19.40 -25.77 12.65
C THR A 6 -18.96 -25.18 11.31
N ILE A 7 -19.65 -25.50 10.22
CA ILE A 7 -19.35 -24.96 8.88
C ILE A 7 -19.57 -23.44 8.85
N LEU A 8 -20.66 -22.94 9.43
CA LEU A 8 -20.92 -21.51 9.55
C LEU A 8 -19.82 -20.80 10.37
N GLY A 9 -19.35 -21.41 11.46
CA GLY A 9 -18.24 -20.88 12.25
C GLY A 9 -16.95 -20.74 11.46
N PHE A 10 -16.60 -21.74 10.64
CA PHE A 10 -15.41 -21.67 9.77
C PHE A 10 -15.53 -20.57 8.71
N ILE A 11 -16.69 -20.44 8.06
CA ILE A 11 -16.93 -19.38 7.06
C ILE A 11 -16.79 -18.00 7.71
N PHE A 12 -17.32 -17.83 8.92
CA PHE A 12 -17.22 -16.57 9.66
C PHE A 12 -15.77 -16.23 10.04
N CYS A 13 -15.02 -17.18 10.60
CA CYS A 13 -13.61 -16.98 10.95
C CYS A 13 -12.74 -16.68 9.72
N PHE A 14 -12.97 -17.39 8.60
CA PHE A 14 -12.26 -17.13 7.35
C PHE A 14 -12.58 -15.75 6.79
N SER A 15 -13.86 -15.36 6.78
CA SER A 15 -14.28 -14.04 6.30
C SER A 15 -13.74 -12.91 7.17
N ALA A 16 -13.71 -13.09 8.50
CA ALA A 16 -13.12 -12.15 9.44
C ALA A 16 -11.61 -11.98 9.21
N GLY A 17 -10.88 -13.09 8.97
CA GLY A 17 -9.45 -13.05 8.64
C GLY A 17 -9.16 -12.35 7.32
N VAL A 18 -9.91 -12.66 6.25
CA VAL A 18 -9.77 -12.01 4.93
C VAL A 18 -10.11 -10.52 5.01
N PHE A 19 -11.15 -10.16 5.77
CA PHE A 19 -11.49 -8.77 6.02
C PHE A 19 -10.35 -8.05 6.74
N TRP A 20 -9.85 -8.60 7.85
CA TRP A 20 -8.75 -8.02 8.63
C TRP A 20 -7.48 -7.80 7.80
N GLN A 21 -7.13 -8.76 6.94
CA GLN A 21 -5.97 -8.66 6.06
C GLN A 21 -6.10 -7.51 5.03
N LYS A 22 -7.30 -7.26 4.53
CA LYS A 22 -7.57 -6.13 3.63
C LYS A 22 -7.38 -4.78 4.34
N TRP A 23 -7.75 -4.69 5.62
CA TRP A 23 -7.57 -3.48 6.43
C TRP A 23 -6.12 -3.26 6.83
N GLN A 24 -5.33 -4.32 7.03
CA GLN A 24 -3.92 -4.19 7.42
C GLN A 24 -3.05 -3.41 6.42
N LEU A 25 -3.40 -3.43 5.12
CA LEU A 25 -2.74 -2.67 4.04
C LEU A 25 -3.37 -1.30 3.76
N LEU A 26 -4.61 -1.07 4.21
CA LEU A 26 -5.29 0.23 4.09
C LEU A 26 -5.07 1.10 5.34
N GLU A 27 -4.85 0.48 6.49
CA GLU A 27 -4.44 1.11 7.76
C GLU A 27 -2.93 1.13 7.96
N SER A 28 -2.15 0.49 7.07
CA SER A 28 -0.70 0.66 7.10
C SER A 28 -0.39 2.14 6.91
N GLY A 29 0.35 2.75 7.83
CA GLY A 29 0.80 4.13 7.67
C GLY A 29 1.66 4.32 6.42
N ALA A 30 2.32 5.47 6.33
CA ALA A 30 3.27 5.71 5.26
C ALA A 30 4.34 4.59 5.20
N VAL A 31 4.76 4.22 3.99
CA VAL A 31 5.83 3.25 3.77
C VAL A 31 6.93 3.89 2.93
N GLU A 32 8.17 3.48 3.16
CA GLU A 32 9.34 3.99 2.47
C GLU A 32 9.92 2.92 1.55
N LEU A 33 10.28 3.32 0.32
CA LEU A 33 11.01 2.46 -0.61
C LEU A 33 12.43 2.22 -0.13
N THR A 34 12.80 0.97 0.08
CA THR A 34 14.17 0.58 0.49
C THR A 34 15.12 0.45 -0.71
N LYS A 35 14.56 0.33 -1.92
CA LYS A 35 15.24 0.18 -3.21
C LYS A 35 14.50 1.05 -4.25
N PRO A 36 15.18 1.49 -5.32
CA PRO A 36 14.49 2.19 -6.39
C PRO A 36 13.42 1.33 -7.05
N LEU A 37 12.33 1.97 -7.48
CA LEU A 37 11.21 1.31 -8.15
C LEU A 37 11.08 1.86 -9.57
N THR A 38 11.33 1.00 -10.56
CA THR A 38 11.05 1.34 -11.96
C THR A 38 9.55 1.38 -12.19
N LEU A 39 9.06 2.52 -12.68
CA LEU A 39 7.70 2.72 -13.13
C LEU A 39 7.68 2.59 -14.65
N GLN A 40 6.81 1.74 -15.18
CA GLN A 40 6.68 1.58 -16.62
C GLN A 40 5.21 1.67 -17.01
N SER A 41 4.85 2.70 -17.78
CA SER A 41 3.49 2.85 -18.31
C SER A 41 3.35 2.31 -19.74
N SER A 42 4.45 2.32 -20.51
CA SER A 42 4.57 1.71 -21.83
C SER A 42 6.01 1.25 -22.08
N PRO A 43 6.30 0.46 -23.14
CA PRO A 43 7.66 0.07 -23.50
C PRO A 43 8.64 1.25 -23.61
N ASP A 44 8.14 2.41 -24.04
CA ASP A 44 8.94 3.61 -24.31
C ASP A 44 8.87 4.65 -23.17
N ALA A 45 7.97 4.46 -22.20
CA ALA A 45 7.75 5.37 -21.07
C ALA A 45 8.12 4.68 -19.74
N ILE A 46 9.40 4.80 -19.40
CA ILE A 46 10.01 4.25 -18.19
C ILE A 46 10.47 5.41 -17.32
N GLY A 47 10.01 5.45 -16.07
CA GLY A 47 10.49 6.33 -15.01
C GLY A 47 11.02 5.53 -13.84
N GLU A 48 11.63 6.21 -12.86
CA GLU A 48 12.15 5.57 -11.66
C GLU A 48 11.80 6.40 -10.43
N LEU A 49 11.25 5.75 -9.41
CA LEU A 49 11.15 6.33 -8.07
C LEU A 49 12.41 5.96 -7.30
N PRO A 50 13.16 6.93 -6.77
CA PRO A 50 14.36 6.63 -6.03
C PRO A 50 14.04 5.96 -4.69
N LYS A 51 15.05 5.26 -4.17
CA LYS A 51 15.07 4.80 -2.78
C LYS A 51 14.79 5.97 -1.83
N GLY A 52 14.03 5.73 -0.76
CA GLY A 52 13.65 6.73 0.23
C GLY A 52 12.31 7.41 -0.08
N THR A 53 11.73 7.18 -1.27
CA THR A 53 10.40 7.71 -1.61
C THR A 53 9.36 7.16 -0.64
N ILE A 54 8.57 8.07 -0.06
CA ILE A 54 7.49 7.73 0.85
C ILE A 54 6.20 7.57 0.05
N LEU A 55 5.56 6.42 0.19
CA LEU A 55 4.27 6.09 -0.41
C LEU A 55 3.20 6.07 0.67
N TYR A 56 2.02 6.56 0.31
CA TYR A 56 0.85 6.61 1.18
C TYR A 56 -0.23 5.65 0.67
N PRO A 57 -1.02 5.03 1.56
CA PRO A 57 -2.19 4.29 1.14
C PRO A 57 -3.11 5.20 0.32
N TYR A 58 -3.50 4.70 -0.85
CA TYR A 58 -4.43 5.42 -1.70
C TYR A 58 -5.82 5.48 -1.04
N VAL A 59 -6.34 6.68 -0.85
CA VAL A 59 -7.72 6.92 -0.45
C VAL A 59 -8.34 7.92 -1.41
N SER A 60 -9.39 7.51 -2.11
CA SER A 60 -10.15 8.37 -3.02
C SER A 60 -11.06 9.31 -2.24
N THR A 61 -10.53 10.45 -1.78
CA THR A 61 -11.34 11.60 -1.37
C THR A 61 -11.38 12.57 -2.56
N GLY A 62 -12.56 13.05 -2.95
CA GLY A 62 -12.78 13.82 -4.20
C GLY A 62 -12.13 15.22 -4.23
N SER A 63 -11.03 15.41 -3.51
CA SER A 63 -10.40 16.69 -3.23
C SER A 63 -9.01 16.83 -3.87
N ILE A 64 -8.39 15.75 -4.37
CA ILE A 64 -7.00 15.79 -4.88
C ILE A 64 -6.79 14.79 -6.02
N GLU A 65 -6.22 15.24 -7.15
CA GLU A 65 -5.67 14.35 -8.18
C GLU A 65 -4.46 13.61 -7.60
N THR A 66 -4.64 12.32 -7.32
CA THR A 66 -3.60 11.46 -6.74
C THR A 66 -3.18 10.43 -7.78
N PHE A 67 -1.87 10.29 -8.01
CA PHE A 67 -1.33 9.23 -8.86
C PHE A 67 -1.36 7.90 -8.10
N VAL A 68 -1.90 6.85 -8.73
CA VAL A 68 -1.95 5.50 -8.14
C VAL A 68 -0.77 4.69 -8.66
N VAL A 69 0.10 4.24 -7.75
CA VAL A 69 1.21 3.33 -8.06
C VAL A 69 0.87 1.93 -7.56
N PHE A 70 0.90 0.95 -8.46
CA PHE A 70 0.72 -0.45 -8.09
C PHE A 70 2.08 -1.07 -7.74
N VAL A 71 2.32 -1.32 -6.45
CA VAL A 71 3.55 -1.97 -5.97
C VAL A 71 3.31 -3.46 -5.76
N ASN A 72 4.11 -4.31 -6.40
CA ASN A 72 4.07 -5.75 -6.18
C ASN A 72 4.76 -6.11 -4.86
N THR A 73 3.96 -6.39 -3.84
CA THR A 73 4.41 -6.68 -2.47
C THR A 73 5.00 -8.09 -2.28
N LYS A 74 5.04 -8.94 -3.33
CA LYS A 74 5.69 -10.26 -3.25
C LYS A 74 7.19 -10.17 -2.98
N ASN A 75 7.80 -9.02 -3.28
CA ASN A 75 9.16 -8.72 -2.90
C ASN A 75 9.15 -7.98 -1.55
N LEU A 76 9.22 -8.77 -0.48
CA LEU A 76 9.03 -8.32 0.90
C LEU A 76 10.05 -7.27 1.34
N ASP A 77 11.19 -7.17 0.65
CA ASP A 77 12.26 -6.24 0.99
C ASP A 77 12.09 -4.87 0.36
N LEU A 78 11.07 -4.61 -0.47
CA LEU A 78 10.92 -3.36 -1.23
C LEU A 78 10.40 -2.19 -0.39
N MET A 79 9.69 -2.46 0.70
CA MET A 79 8.99 -1.44 1.49
C MET A 79 9.20 -1.67 2.98
N GLN A 80 9.39 -0.59 3.72
CA GLN A 80 9.43 -0.58 5.18
C GLN A 80 8.44 0.44 5.74
N PHE A 81 7.93 0.21 6.95
CA PHE A 81 7.06 1.19 7.60
C PHE A 81 7.83 2.48 7.92
N HIS A 82 7.25 3.62 7.57
CA HIS A 82 7.78 4.94 7.86
C HIS A 82 6.91 5.62 8.92
N ASN A 83 7.53 6.05 10.02
CA ASN A 83 6.85 6.78 11.09
C ASN A 83 7.39 8.20 11.14
N PHE A 84 6.52 9.17 10.87
CA PHE A 84 6.86 10.58 11.05
C PHE A 84 6.92 10.95 12.53
N GLU A 85 7.82 11.87 12.90
CA GLU A 85 7.84 12.46 14.23
C GLU A 85 6.52 13.18 14.56
N GLN A 86 5.92 13.82 13.55
CA GLN A 86 4.61 14.47 13.64
C GLN A 86 3.58 13.75 12.78
N ARG A 87 2.42 13.42 13.36
CA ARG A 87 1.37 12.63 12.69
C ARG A 87 0.71 13.32 11.50
N LEU A 88 0.87 14.63 11.34
CA LEU A 88 0.31 15.42 10.25
C LEU A 88 1.35 15.81 9.19
N THR A 89 2.53 15.21 9.24
CA THR A 89 3.57 15.43 8.22
C THR A 89 3.21 14.67 6.96
N VAL A 90 3.27 15.38 5.84
CA VAL A 90 3.29 14.79 4.50
C VAL A 90 4.61 15.18 3.88
N THR A 91 5.44 14.19 3.54
CA THR A 91 6.58 14.38 2.67
C THR A 91 6.07 14.41 1.23
N PRO A 92 6.12 15.56 0.55
CA PRO A 92 5.81 15.62 -0.87
C PRO A 92 6.83 14.77 -1.63
N ILE A 93 6.38 14.12 -2.69
CA ILE A 93 7.30 13.66 -3.72
C ILE A 93 7.80 14.96 -4.35
N ASP A 94 9.01 15.39 -3.98
CA ASP A 94 9.69 16.44 -4.74
C ASP A 94 9.60 16.04 -6.20
N GLY A 95 9.11 16.94 -7.05
CA GLY A 95 8.99 16.66 -8.48
C GLY A 95 10.38 16.26 -8.97
N TYR A 96 10.64 14.97 -9.05
CA TYR A 96 11.90 14.43 -9.50
C TYR A 96 11.99 14.89 -10.95
N SER A 97 12.79 15.93 -11.18
CA SER A 97 12.90 16.56 -12.49
C SER A 97 13.28 15.48 -13.49
N GLU A 98 12.50 15.37 -14.55
CA GLU A 98 12.86 14.60 -15.75
C GLU A 98 14.27 14.93 -16.25
#